data_AF-A0A7V9BJQ2-F1
#
_entry.id   AF-A0A7V9BJQ2-F1
#
_cell.length_a   1.000
_cell.length_b   1.000
_cell.length_c   1.000
_cell.angle_alpha   90.00
_cell.angle_beta   90.00
_cell.angle_gamma   90.00
#
_symmetry.space_group_name_H-M   'P 1'
#
loop_
_entity.id
_entity.type
_entity.pdbx_description
1 polymer ?
#
loop_
_entity_poly.entity_id
_entity_poly.type
_entity_poly.pdbx_seq_one_letter_code
_entity_poly.pdbx_strand_id
1 'polypeptide(L)'
;MLAFAQRERGEIPFGIDKRGKLYTPKPADLEPLKALDVERLTPRAAGGSPRRTGEWIVVAKRDAGGSIFGIARPIGDSLREIRRASVRNLGLGLGVIVLADVQSREIDAVLAHVEEHVRAFRGDVEPLDDATMMALRVI
;
A
#
# COMPACT_ATOMS: atom_id res chain seq x y z
N MET A 1 40.30 11.58 8.69
CA MET A 1 39.22 10.81 9.33
C MET A 1 38.02 10.84 8.39
N LEU A 2 37.94 9.89 7.46
CA LEU A 2 36.90 9.85 6.42
C LEU A 2 35.66 9.17 6.99
N ALA A 3 34.55 9.91 7.03
CA ALA A 3 33.26 9.46 7.53
C ALA A 3 32.76 8.28 6.68
N PHE A 4 32.84 7.08 7.25
CA PHE A 4 32.00 5.96 6.88
C PHE A 4 30.56 6.38 7.17
N ALA A 5 29.89 6.97 6.18
CA ALA A 5 28.47 7.26 6.27
C ALA A 5 27.72 5.94 6.57
N GLN A 6 27.17 5.90 7.77
CA GLN A 6 26.27 4.94 8.38
C GLN A 6 25.54 4.03 7.37
N ARG A 7 25.96 2.75 7.32
CA ARG A 7 25.27 1.66 6.60
C ARG A 7 23.99 1.29 7.36
N GLU A 8 22.93 2.09 7.28
CA GLU A 8 21.73 1.82 8.09
C GLU A 8 20.63 0.98 7.40
N ARG A 9 20.72 0.65 6.10
CA ARG A 9 19.54 0.10 5.42
C ARG A 9 19.79 -0.73 4.15
N GLY A 10 20.71 -1.68 4.21
CA GLY A 10 20.96 -2.61 3.09
C GLY A 10 21.63 -1.96 1.87
N GLU A 11 22.34 -0.85 2.07
CA GLU A 11 23.06 -0.15 1.01
C GLU A 11 24.30 -0.96 0.58
N ILE A 12 24.45 -1.10 -0.74
CA ILE A 12 25.54 -1.86 -1.35
C ILE A 12 26.48 -0.89 -2.04
N PRO A 13 27.67 -0.61 -1.46
CA PRO A 13 28.71 0.14 -2.14
C PRO A 13 29.38 -0.75 -3.20
N PHE A 14 29.61 -0.19 -4.38
CA PHE A 14 30.28 -0.89 -5.47
C PHE A 14 31.19 0.06 -6.26
N GLY A 15 32.17 -0.52 -6.94
CA GLY A 15 33.09 0.20 -7.82
C GLY A 15 33.21 -0.50 -9.16
N ILE A 16 33.36 0.27 -10.23
CA ILE A 16 33.65 -0.22 -11.57
C ILE A 16 35.00 0.36 -12.01
N ASP A 17 35.94 -0.53 -12.30
CA ASP A 17 37.25 -0.16 -12.82
C ASP A 17 37.18 0.22 -14.31
N LYS A 18 38.25 0.79 -14.87
CA LYS A 18 38.41 1.17 -16.29
C LYS A 18 38.09 0.05 -17.26
N ARG A 19 38.26 -1.20 -16.82
CA ARG A 19 37.97 -2.42 -17.60
C ARG A 19 36.50 -2.83 -17.57
N GLY A 20 35.63 -2.07 -16.89
CA GLY A 20 34.22 -2.39 -16.70
C GLY A 20 33.95 -3.45 -15.64
N LYS A 21 34.97 -3.91 -14.91
CA LYS A 21 34.80 -4.96 -13.90
C LYS A 21 34.20 -4.39 -12.61
N LEU A 22 33.10 -5.00 -12.18
CA LEU A 22 32.42 -4.71 -10.92
C LEU A 22 33.21 -5.27 -9.72
N TYR A 23 33.38 -4.43 -8.71
CA TYR A 23 33.97 -4.75 -7.42
C TYR A 23 32.99 -4.35 -6.31
N THR A 24 32.88 -5.20 -5.31
CA THR A 24 32.13 -4.93 -4.07
C THR A 24 32.96 -5.41 -2.88
N PRO A 25 32.87 -4.74 -1.71
CA PRO A 25 33.54 -5.20 -0.50
C PRO A 25 33.07 -6.56 0.01
N LYS A 26 31.86 -7.01 -0.34
CA LYS A 26 31.31 -8.31 0.09
C LYS A 26 30.90 -9.14 -1.11
N PRO A 27 31.37 -10.39 -1.24
CA PRO A 27 31.03 -11.24 -2.38
C PRO A 27 29.54 -11.61 -2.44
N ALA A 28 28.85 -11.66 -1.30
CA ALA A 28 27.40 -11.90 -1.22
C ALA A 28 26.57 -10.78 -1.89
N ASP A 29 27.14 -9.57 -2.03
CA ASP A 29 26.47 -8.42 -2.62
C ASP A 29 26.61 -8.40 -4.16
N LEU A 30 27.36 -9.33 -4.76
CA LEU A 30 27.54 -9.42 -6.22
C LEU A 30 26.26 -9.82 -6.95
N GLU A 31 25.52 -10.79 -6.41
CA GLU A 31 24.30 -11.32 -7.04
C GLU A 31 23.20 -10.24 -7.19
N PRO A 32 22.85 -9.47 -6.14
CA PRO A 32 21.93 -8.34 -6.27
C PRO A 32 22.39 -7.30 -7.29
N LEU A 33 23.69 -6.95 -7.30
CA LEU A 33 24.22 -5.94 -8.21
C LEU A 33 24.16 -6.40 -9.68
N LYS A 34 24.44 -7.67 -9.95
CA LYS A 34 24.29 -8.26 -11.29
C LYS A 34 22.83 -8.27 -11.74
N ALA A 35 21.91 -8.66 -10.85
CA ALA A 35 20.48 -8.66 -11.13
C ALA A 35 19.93 -7.25 -11.45
N LEU A 36 20.53 -6.21 -10.87
CA LEU A 36 20.18 -4.81 -11.13
C LEU A 36 20.85 -4.23 -12.38
N ASP A 37 21.71 -5.00 -13.07
CA ASP A 37 22.46 -4.57 -14.25
C ASP A 37 23.24 -3.26 -14.01
N VAL A 38 23.88 -3.15 -12.83
CA VAL A 38 24.55 -1.91 -12.41
C VAL A 38 25.67 -1.53 -13.37
N GLU A 39 26.30 -2.47 -14.06
CA GLU A 39 27.35 -2.20 -15.05
C GLU A 39 26.87 -1.31 -16.19
N ARG A 40 25.62 -1.47 -16.65
CA ARG A 40 25.01 -0.62 -17.68
C ARG A 40 24.47 0.70 -17.13
N LEU A 41 23.99 0.70 -15.89
CA LEU A 41 23.42 1.89 -15.25
C LEU A 41 24.48 2.89 -14.78
N THR A 42 25.64 2.38 -14.37
CA THR A 42 26.69 3.15 -13.68
C THR A 42 27.32 4.23 -14.57
N PRO A 43 27.67 3.99 -15.85
CA PRO A 43 28.14 5.05 -16.75
C PRO A 43 27.11 6.18 -16.94
N ARG A 44 25.81 5.84 -16.95
CA ARG A 44 24.70 6.80 -17.09
C ARG A 44 24.38 7.54 -15.80
N ALA A 45 24.64 6.91 -14.65
CA ALA A 45 24.49 7.51 -13.32
C ALA A 45 25.69 8.43 -12.97
N ALA A 46 26.88 8.07 -13.46
CA ALA A 46 28.11 8.85 -13.30
C ALA A 46 28.08 10.24 -13.97
N GLY A 47 27.14 10.46 -14.89
CA GLY A 47 26.86 11.76 -15.51
C GLY A 47 26.11 12.75 -14.59
N GLY A 48 25.95 12.43 -13.30
CA GLY A 48 25.41 13.34 -12.29
C GLY A 48 23.92 13.18 -11.99
N SER A 49 23.21 12.28 -12.67
CA SER A 49 21.80 11.99 -12.39
C SER A 49 21.64 10.58 -11.81
N PRO A 50 21.12 10.44 -10.57
CA PRO A 50 20.74 9.14 -10.02
C PRO A 50 19.81 8.36 -10.95
N ARG A 51 19.94 7.03 -10.96
CA ARG A 51 19.11 6.14 -11.77
C ARG A 51 18.29 5.22 -10.89
N ARG A 52 16.98 5.21 -11.09
CA ARG A 52 16.08 4.27 -10.44
C ARG A 52 15.93 3.02 -11.29
N THR A 53 16.08 1.85 -10.68
CA THR A 53 15.84 0.54 -11.30
C THR A 53 15.03 -0.31 -10.33
N GLY A 54 13.76 -0.54 -10.65
CA GLY A 54 12.80 -1.18 -9.74
C GLY A 54 12.71 -0.49 -8.37
N GLU A 55 12.94 -1.28 -7.32
CA GLU A 55 12.96 -0.85 -5.91
C GLU A 55 14.34 -0.33 -5.46
N TRP A 56 15.23 0.00 -6.40
CA TRP A 56 16.60 0.43 -6.10
C TRP A 56 16.93 1.76 -6.77
N ILE A 57 17.76 2.55 -6.09
CA ILE A 57 18.37 3.77 -6.62
C ILE A 57 19.87 3.55 -6.70
N VAL A 58 20.42 3.75 -7.89
CA VAL A 58 21.84 3.70 -8.18
C VAL A 58 22.36 5.13 -8.34
N VAL A 59 23.29 5.52 -7.46
CA VAL A 59 24.04 6.76 -7.57
C VAL A 59 25.48 6.40 -7.88
N ALA A 60 26.08 7.06 -8.87
CA ALA A 60 27.47 6.83 -9.22
C ALA A 60 28.17 8.16 -9.50
N LYS A 61 29.48 8.20 -9.22
CA LYS A 61 30.35 9.33 -9.53
C LYS A 61 31.64 8.80 -10.14
N ARG A 62 32.08 9.44 -11.22
CA ARG A 62 33.38 9.16 -11.82
C ARG A 62 34.48 9.84 -11.00
N ASP A 63 35.51 9.08 -10.67
CA ASP A 63 36.72 9.60 -10.03
C ASP A 63 37.73 10.12 -11.07
N ALA A 64 38.63 11.01 -10.65
CA ALA A 64 39.68 11.60 -11.49
C ALA A 64 40.59 10.52 -12.11
N GLY A 65 40.72 9.36 -11.44
CA GLY A 65 41.43 8.20 -11.95
C GLY A 65 40.74 7.47 -13.10
N GLY A 66 39.47 7.79 -13.45
CA GLY A 66 38.70 7.15 -14.52
C GLY A 66 37.79 6.01 -14.07
N SER A 67 37.95 5.52 -12.84
CA SER A 67 37.07 4.54 -12.21
C SER A 67 35.75 5.17 -11.76
N ILE A 68 34.69 4.38 -11.69
CA ILE A 68 33.37 4.85 -11.27
C ILE A 68 33.01 4.19 -9.95
N PHE A 69 32.72 5.00 -8.94
CA PHE A 69 32.26 4.51 -7.64
C PHE A 69 30.77 4.81 -7.49
N GLY A 70 30.02 3.87 -6.95
CA GLY A 70 28.58 4.00 -6.79
C GLY A 70 28.05 3.30 -5.56
N ILE A 71 26.82 3.67 -5.21
CA ILE A 71 26.06 3.09 -4.12
C ILE A 71 24.69 2.71 -4.68
N ALA A 72 24.28 1.46 -4.46
CA ALA A 72 22.93 0.99 -4.69
C ALA A 72 22.16 1.03 -3.37
N ARG A 73 21.05 1.78 -3.34
CA ARG A 73 20.20 1.95 -2.16
C ARG A 73 18.83 1.30 -2.42
N PRO A 74 18.35 0.39 -1.56
CA PRO A 74 16.99 -0.14 -1.67
C PRO A 74 15.98 0.90 -1.16
N ILE A 75 14.95 1.18 -1.96
CA ILE A 75 13.74 1.92 -1.56
C ILE A 75 12.73 0.96 -0.89
N GLY A 76 12.87 -0.34 -1.15
CA GLY A 76 11.86 -1.36 -0.89
C GLY A 76 11.55 -1.64 0.58
N ASP A 77 12.46 -1.42 1.54
CA ASP A 77 12.15 -1.68 2.95
C ASP A 77 11.10 -0.69 3.49
N SER A 78 11.28 0.60 3.23
CA SER A 78 10.31 1.63 3.62
C SER A 78 8.98 1.47 2.88
N LEU A 79 9.01 1.10 1.59
CA LEU A 79 7.79 0.94 0.78
C LEU A 79 7.01 -0.35 1.11
N ARG A 80 7.68 -1.43 1.53
CA ARG A 80 7.03 -2.67 1.97
C ARG A 80 6.26 -2.48 3.27
N GLU A 81 6.84 -1.75 4.23
CA GLU A 81 6.14 -1.42 5.48
C GLU A 81 4.92 -0.53 5.23
N ILE A 82 5.08 0.51 4.39
CA ILE A 82 3.96 1.37 3.98
C ILE A 82 2.89 0.54 3.29
N ARG A 83 3.24 -0.27 2.28
CA ARG A 83 2.28 -1.12 1.56
C ARG A 83 1.55 -2.08 2.51
N ARG A 84 2.27 -2.71 3.44
CA ARG A 84 1.69 -3.63 4.43
C ARG A 84 0.70 -2.91 5.35
N ALA A 85 1.07 -1.73 5.84
CA ALA A 85 0.19 -0.90 6.67
C ALA A 85 -1.05 -0.46 5.88
N SER A 86 -0.88 0.00 4.64
CA SER A 86 -1.98 0.40 3.76
C SER A 86 -2.94 -0.76 3.46
N VAL A 87 -2.43 -1.96 3.15
CA VAL A 87 -3.26 -3.15 2.91
C VAL A 87 -4.01 -3.56 4.16
N ARG A 88 -3.38 -3.53 5.33
CA ARG A 88 -4.04 -3.83 6.61
C ARG A 88 -5.15 -2.83 6.90
N ASN A 89 -4.89 -1.53 6.77
CA ASN A 89 -5.86 -0.49 7.05
C ASN A 89 -7.03 -0.54 6.05
N LEU A 90 -6.75 -0.74 4.76
CA LEU A 90 -7.77 -0.93 3.74
C LEU A 90 -8.61 -2.19 4.02
N GLY A 91 -7.98 -3.30 4.39
CA GLY A 91 -8.68 -4.54 4.75
C GLY A 91 -9.59 -4.37 5.96
N LEU A 92 -9.12 -3.67 7.00
CA LEU A 92 -9.95 -3.32 8.15
C LEU A 92 -11.15 -2.44 7.75
N GLY A 93 -10.93 -1.43 6.90
CA GLY A 93 -12.00 -0.56 6.40
C GLY A 93 -13.05 -1.32 5.58
N LEU A 94 -12.62 -2.15 4.64
CA LEU A 94 -13.52 -3.02 3.85
C LEU A 94 -14.27 -4.01 4.75
N GLY A 95 -13.63 -4.53 5.79
CA GLY A 95 -14.28 -5.41 6.78
C GLY A 95 -15.44 -4.73 7.50
N VAL A 96 -15.29 -3.46 7.89
CA VAL A 96 -16.37 -2.68 8.51
C VAL A 96 -17.52 -2.45 7.54
N ILE A 97 -17.24 -2.16 6.26
CA ILE A 97 -18.29 -1.96 5.24
C ILE A 97 -19.10 -3.24 5.05
N VAL A 98 -18.44 -4.40 4.94
CA VAL A 98 -19.12 -5.69 4.78
C VAL A 98 -19.94 -6.02 6.03
N LEU A 99 -19.42 -5.77 7.23
CA LEU A 99 -20.15 -6.02 8.47
C LEU A 99 -21.40 -5.13 8.59
N ALA A 100 -21.29 -3.87 8.18
CA ALA A 100 -22.42 -2.95 8.15
C ALA A 100 -23.50 -3.42 7.17
N ASP A 101 -23.12 -3.89 5.96
CA ASP A 101 -24.07 -4.44 4.98
C ASP A 101 -24.81 -5.67 5.52
N VAL A 102 -24.10 -6.59 6.19
CA VAL A 102 -24.72 -7.77 6.81
C VAL A 102 -25.71 -7.37 7.90
N GLN A 103 -25.36 -6.41 8.76
CA GLN A 103 -26.25 -5.90 9.80
C GLN A 103 -27.50 -5.23 9.21
N SER A 104 -27.36 -4.46 8.12
CA SER A 104 -28.51 -3.84 7.46
C SER A 104 -29.52 -4.88 6.97
N ARG A 105 -29.06 -6.01 6.41
CA ARG A 105 -29.95 -7.09 5.96
C ARG A 105 -30.73 -7.75 7.10
N GLU A 106 -30.12 -7.86 8.29
CA GLU A 106 -30.82 -8.39 9.47
C GLU A 106 -31.90 -7.42 9.97
N ILE A 107 -31.65 -6.12 9.91
CA ILE A 107 -32.65 -5.09 10.25
C ILE A 107 -33.82 -5.16 9.27
N ASP A 108 -33.56 -5.28 7.96
CA ASP A 108 -34.62 -5.42 6.96
C ASP A 108 -35.47 -6.67 7.19
N ALA A 109 -34.85 -7.79 7.61
CA ALA A 109 -35.56 -9.01 7.94
C ALA A 109 -36.45 -8.85 9.20
N VAL A 110 -35.97 -8.14 10.23
CA VAL A 110 -36.76 -7.83 11.43
C VAL A 110 -37.93 -6.90 11.09
N LEU A 111 -37.71 -5.88 10.26
CA LEU A 111 -38.79 -4.99 9.81
C LEU A 111 -39.85 -5.75 9.01
N ALA A 112 -39.46 -6.64 8.10
CA ALA A 112 -40.38 -7.48 7.35
C ALA A 112 -41.22 -8.38 8.28
N HIS A 113 -40.59 -8.95 9.32
CA HIS A 113 -41.28 -9.80 10.29
C HIS A 113 -42.26 -9.00 11.18
N VAL A 114 -41.90 -7.77 11.55
CA VAL A 114 -42.77 -6.86 12.30
C VAL A 114 -43.95 -6.41 11.43
N GLU A 115 -43.72 -6.08 10.16
CA GLU A 115 -44.79 -5.72 9.22
C GLU A 115 -45.77 -6.89 9.01
N GLU A 116 -45.26 -8.12 8.91
CA GLU A 116 -46.08 -9.33 8.85
C GLU A 116 -46.96 -9.48 10.09
N HIS A 117 -46.39 -9.30 11.28
CA HIS A 117 -47.14 -9.37 12.55
C HIS A 117 -48.17 -8.25 12.69
N VAL A 118 -47.84 -7.02 12.29
CA VAL A 118 -48.78 -5.88 12.31
C VAL A 118 -49.91 -6.10 11.31
N ARG A 119 -49.61 -6.67 10.14
CA ARG A 119 -50.62 -7.01 9.12
C ARG A 119 -51.52 -8.14 9.59
N ALA A 120 -50.97 -9.19 10.21
CA ALA A 120 -51.75 -10.28 10.78
C ALA A 120 -52.66 -9.76 11.92
N PHE A 121 -52.13 -8.92 12.81
CA PHE A 121 -52.90 -8.30 13.88
C PHE A 121 -54.02 -7.40 13.36
N ARG A 122 -53.78 -6.60 12.31
CA ARG A 122 -54.84 -5.80 11.65
C ARG A 122 -55.82 -6.64 10.83
N GLY A 123 -55.39 -7.79 10.30
CA GLY A 123 -56.25 -8.70 9.55
C GLY A 123 -57.26 -9.43 10.43
N ASP A 124 -56.91 -9.69 11.70
CA ASP A 124 -57.82 -10.21 12.73
C ASP A 124 -58.77 -9.15 13.30
N VAL A 125 -58.50 -7.86 13.06
CA VAL A 125 -59.48 -6.79 13.28
C VAL A 125 -60.27 -6.64 11.98
N GLU A 126 -61.29 -7.48 11.82
CA GLU A 126 -62.31 -7.32 10.77
C GLU A 126 -62.72 -5.83 10.69
N PRO A 127 -62.88 -5.24 9.48
CA PRO A 127 -63.32 -3.86 9.38
C PRO A 127 -64.77 -3.81 9.84
N LEU A 128 -64.96 -3.54 11.14
CA LEU A 128 -66.25 -3.20 11.68
C LEU A 128 -66.67 -1.90 11.01
N ASP A 129 -67.59 -2.04 10.06
CA ASP A 129 -68.64 -1.12 9.68
C ASP A 129 -68.71 0.17 10.53
N ASP A 130 -68.76 1.32 9.84
CA ASP A 130 -69.22 2.64 10.33
C ASP A 130 -68.41 3.43 11.37
N ALA A 131 -67.09 3.55 11.22
CA ALA A 131 -66.32 4.60 11.93
C ALA A 131 -65.94 5.78 11.02
N THR A 132 -66.84 6.75 10.86
CA THR A 132 -66.50 8.07 10.28
C THR A 132 -65.74 8.90 11.30
N MET A 133 -64.42 9.06 11.11
CA MET A 133 -63.58 9.92 11.96
C MET A 133 -63.57 11.35 11.39
N MET A 134 -64.21 12.29 12.09
CA MET A 134 -64.04 13.73 11.83
C MET A 134 -62.87 14.28 12.66
N ALA A 135 -61.88 14.87 11.98
CA ALA A 135 -60.81 15.61 12.64
C ALA A 135 -61.16 17.11 12.69
N LEU A 136 -61.25 17.67 13.89
CA LEU A 136 -61.43 19.10 14.11
C LEU A 136 -60.05 19.77 14.28
N ARG A 137 -59.75 20.78 13.47
CA ARG A 137 -58.56 21.63 13.62
C ARG A 137 -58.93 22.84 14.46
N VAL A 138 -58.37 22.94 15.66
CA VAL A 138 -58.44 24.17 16.47
C VAL A 138 -57.32 25.10 15.99
N ILE A 139 -57.71 26.33 15.66
CA ILE A 139 -56.84 27.42 15.18
C ILE A 139 -56.30 28.19 16.38
#